data_AF-A0AA43F3S4-F1
#
_entry.id   AF-A0AA43F3S4-F1
#
_cell.length_a   1.000
_cell.length_b   1.000
_cell.length_c   1.000
_cell.angle_alpha   90.00
_cell.angle_beta   90.00
_cell.angle_gamma   90.00
#
_symmetry.space_group_name_H-M   'P 1'
#
loop_
_entity.id
_entity.type
_entity.pdbx_description
1 polymer ?
#
loop_
_entity_poly.entity_id
_entity_poly.type
_entity_poly.pdbx_seq_one_letter_code
_entity_poly.pdbx_strand_id
1 'polypeptide(L)'
;MQRIRNGIALALAAILGGCAVPGSIERPPPGKPSEFHMPPEHVPPLGQCRIWYAELPPEWQPPAMPCARAHELAQKHGGRVVKAISPRSLRDGRTLGVDYGPSDFPSIPPEQLPPPGYCRPWYERIPPERQPAPMTCERAEQLVKKNGGRVVYMPGPEIK
;
A
#
# COMPACT_ATOMS: atom_id res chain seq x y z
N MET A 1 -3.29 65.90 -49.65
CA MET A 1 -3.52 65.56 -48.22
C MET A 1 -4.44 64.35 -48.16
N GLN A 2 -3.89 63.15 -47.92
CA GLN A 2 -4.66 61.90 -47.88
C GLN A 2 -4.19 61.10 -46.66
N ARG A 3 -5.10 60.88 -45.69
CA ARG A 3 -4.84 60.28 -44.38
C ARG A 3 -4.88 58.74 -44.51
N ILE A 4 -3.82 58.05 -44.11
CA ILE A 4 -3.78 56.59 -43.97
C ILE A 4 -4.27 56.26 -42.54
N ARG A 5 -5.38 55.53 -42.42
CA ARG A 5 -5.87 54.94 -41.17
C ARG A 5 -5.48 53.46 -41.14
N ASN A 6 -4.41 53.12 -40.43
CA ASN A 6 -4.07 51.73 -40.11
C ASN A 6 -4.77 51.35 -38.79
N GLY A 7 -5.81 50.51 -38.88
CA GLY A 7 -6.40 49.83 -37.73
C GLY A 7 -5.87 48.42 -37.65
N ILE A 8 -4.99 48.14 -36.68
CA ILE A 8 -4.59 46.78 -36.32
C ILE A 8 -5.54 46.33 -35.21
N ALA A 9 -6.41 45.36 -35.52
CA ALA A 9 -7.24 44.69 -34.54
C ALA A 9 -6.41 43.64 -33.80
N LEU A 10 -6.15 43.86 -32.50
CA LEU A 10 -5.75 42.79 -31.58
C LEU A 10 -7.00 42.02 -31.18
N ALA A 11 -7.04 40.72 -31.46
CA ALA A 11 -8.03 39.81 -30.88
C ALA A 11 -7.30 38.75 -30.03
N LEU A 12 -7.74 38.66 -28.78
CA LEU A 12 -7.19 37.88 -27.68
C LEU A 12 -7.20 36.37 -27.97
N ALA A 13 -6.06 35.71 -27.73
CA ALA A 13 -6.00 34.26 -27.60
C ALA A 13 -6.44 33.84 -26.18
N ALA A 14 -7.62 33.25 -26.06
CA ALA A 14 -8.10 32.64 -24.82
C ALA A 14 -7.44 31.26 -24.66
N ILE A 15 -6.47 31.15 -23.74
CA ILE A 15 -5.88 29.88 -23.36
C ILE A 15 -6.83 29.21 -22.35
N LEU A 16 -7.57 28.20 -22.82
CA LEU A 16 -8.34 27.30 -21.95
C LEU A 16 -7.36 26.44 -21.15
N GLY A 17 -7.11 26.82 -19.90
CA GLY A 17 -6.39 26.01 -18.94
C GLY A 17 -7.20 24.77 -18.57
N GLY A 18 -6.82 23.61 -19.11
CA GLY A 18 -7.35 22.33 -18.70
C GLY A 18 -6.89 22.00 -17.28
N CYS A 19 -7.84 21.78 -16.37
CA CYS A 19 -7.56 21.23 -15.05
C CYS A 19 -7.04 19.80 -15.21
N ALA A 20 -5.73 19.59 -15.07
CA ALA A 20 -5.16 18.26 -14.91
C ALA A 20 -5.63 17.71 -13.56
N VAL A 21 -6.60 16.78 -13.59
CA VAL A 21 -6.96 16.00 -12.41
C VAL A 21 -5.74 15.11 -12.11
N PRO A 22 -5.14 15.15 -10.90
CA PRO A 22 -4.10 14.20 -10.54
C PRO A 22 -4.68 12.79 -10.69
N GLY A 23 -4.14 12.00 -11.61
CA GLY A 23 -4.60 10.64 -11.86
C GLY A 23 -4.42 9.80 -10.60
N SER A 24 -5.52 9.29 -10.05
CA SER A 24 -5.46 8.17 -9.11
C SER A 24 -4.72 7.03 -9.83
N ILE A 25 -3.58 6.61 -9.30
CA ILE A 25 -2.93 5.37 -9.74
C ILE A 25 -3.85 4.24 -9.26
N GLU A 26 -4.80 3.86 -10.10
CA GLU A 26 -5.68 2.74 -9.86
C GLU A 26 -4.83 1.47 -9.86
N ARG A 27 -4.81 0.75 -8.74
CA ARG A 27 -4.06 -0.51 -8.66
C ARG A 27 -4.69 -1.54 -9.59
N PRO A 28 -3.88 -2.46 -10.16
CA PRO A 28 -4.41 -3.51 -11.00
C PRO A 28 -5.47 -4.33 -10.26
N PRO A 29 -6.44 -4.91 -10.99
CA PRO A 29 -7.42 -5.78 -10.38
C PRO A 29 -6.72 -6.96 -9.69
N PRO A 30 -7.33 -7.53 -8.62
CA PRO A 30 -6.77 -8.69 -7.95
C PRO A 30 -6.55 -9.86 -8.91
N GLY A 31 -5.47 -10.60 -8.70
CA GLY A 31 -5.17 -11.82 -9.43
C GLY A 31 -6.21 -12.91 -9.21
N LYS A 32 -6.19 -13.94 -10.07
CA LYS A 32 -7.03 -15.12 -9.85
C LYS A 32 -6.55 -15.89 -8.62
N PRO A 33 -7.46 -16.52 -7.84
CA PRO A 33 -7.05 -17.43 -6.79
C PRO A 33 -6.14 -18.53 -7.33
N SER A 34 -5.04 -18.80 -6.63
CA SER A 34 -4.05 -19.82 -6.99
C SER A 34 -3.54 -20.53 -5.75
N GLU A 35 -3.00 -21.74 -5.92
CA GLU A 35 -2.34 -22.43 -4.80
C GLU A 35 -1.10 -21.67 -4.36
N PHE A 36 -0.92 -21.57 -3.04
CA PHE A 36 0.24 -20.95 -2.42
C PHE A 36 0.72 -21.81 -1.24
N HIS A 37 2.02 -21.95 -1.11
CA HIS A 37 2.63 -22.73 -0.03
C HIS A 37 3.36 -21.79 0.93
N MET A 38 3.13 -21.97 2.22
CA MET A 38 3.78 -21.23 3.29
C MET A 38 4.10 -22.16 4.46
N PRO A 39 5.01 -21.78 5.37
CA PRO A 39 5.30 -22.59 6.54
C PRO A 39 4.01 -22.91 7.33
N PRO A 40 3.74 -24.17 7.71
CA PRO A 40 2.48 -24.58 8.33
C PRO A 40 2.07 -23.76 9.55
N GLU A 41 3.03 -23.36 10.38
CA GLU A 41 2.83 -22.55 11.59
C GLU A 41 2.45 -21.08 11.29
N HIS A 42 2.57 -20.66 10.03
CA HIS A 42 2.17 -19.33 9.54
C HIS A 42 0.85 -19.36 8.75
N VAL A 43 0.27 -20.53 8.53
CA VAL A 43 -1.03 -20.67 7.87
C VAL A 43 -2.11 -20.04 8.76
N PRO A 44 -2.98 -19.17 8.22
CA PRO A 44 -4.05 -18.57 9.01
C PRO A 44 -5.06 -19.66 9.47
N PRO A 45 -5.68 -19.49 10.64
CA PRO A 45 -6.76 -20.38 11.09
C PRO A 45 -7.89 -20.46 10.06
N LEU A 46 -8.67 -21.54 10.11
CA LEU A 46 -9.85 -21.70 9.26
C LEU A 46 -10.83 -20.53 9.47
N GLY A 47 -11.32 -19.98 8.34
CA GLY A 47 -12.21 -18.81 8.35
C GLY A 47 -11.50 -17.47 8.50
N GLN A 48 -10.18 -17.46 8.73
CA GLN A 48 -9.35 -16.25 8.70
C GLN A 48 -8.46 -16.22 7.46
N CYS A 49 -7.98 -15.02 7.16
CA CYS A 49 -6.99 -14.79 6.12
C CYS A 49 -5.77 -14.08 6.69
N ARG A 50 -4.65 -14.16 6.01
CA ARG A 50 -3.43 -13.39 6.30
C ARG A 50 -2.98 -12.69 5.03
N ILE A 51 -2.37 -11.51 5.14
CA ILE A 51 -1.64 -10.90 4.02
C ILE A 51 -0.21 -11.40 4.09
N TRP A 52 0.30 -11.91 2.98
CA TRP A 52 1.66 -12.41 2.84
C TRP A 52 2.46 -11.51 1.92
N TYR A 53 3.61 -11.08 2.40
CA TYR A 53 4.58 -10.27 1.68
C TYR A 53 5.78 -11.12 1.32
N ALA A 54 6.09 -11.25 0.03
CA ALA A 54 7.14 -12.15 -0.45
C ALA A 54 8.54 -11.73 0.02
N GLU A 55 8.72 -10.44 0.27
CA GLU A 55 9.96 -9.80 0.70
C GLU A 55 10.18 -9.83 2.21
N LEU A 56 9.19 -10.24 3.02
CA LEU A 56 9.31 -10.32 4.47
C LEU A 56 9.53 -11.76 4.92
N PRO A 57 10.41 -11.99 5.92
CA PRO A 57 10.49 -13.30 6.54
C PRO A 57 9.17 -13.63 7.27
N PRO A 58 8.83 -14.93 7.45
CA PRO A 58 7.55 -15.39 8.00
C PRO A 58 7.10 -14.72 9.32
N GLU A 59 8.04 -14.41 10.20
CA GLU A 59 7.84 -13.86 11.53
C GLU A 59 7.66 -12.34 11.55
N TRP A 60 7.88 -11.64 10.42
CA TRP A 60 7.52 -10.23 10.21
C TRP A 60 6.20 -10.04 9.47
N GLN A 61 5.50 -11.12 9.17
CA GLN A 61 4.22 -11.06 8.48
C GLN A 61 3.13 -10.51 9.41
N PRO A 62 2.14 -9.79 8.87
CA PRO A 62 1.00 -9.37 9.67
C PRO A 62 0.23 -10.59 10.21
N PRO A 63 -0.44 -10.45 11.35
CA PRO A 63 -1.23 -11.54 11.92
C PRO A 63 -2.42 -11.89 11.02
N ALA A 64 -3.03 -13.05 11.31
CA ALA A 64 -4.30 -13.42 10.68
C ALA A 64 -5.44 -12.48 11.12
N MET A 65 -6.39 -12.25 10.23
CA MET A 65 -7.51 -11.33 10.40
C MET A 65 -8.73 -11.79 9.59
N PRO A 66 -9.92 -11.16 9.75
CA PRO A 66 -11.07 -11.47 8.91
C PRO A 66 -10.75 -11.27 7.43
N CYS A 67 -11.22 -12.19 6.58
CA CYS A 67 -10.88 -12.17 5.16
C CYS A 67 -11.31 -10.88 4.44
N ALA A 68 -12.49 -10.34 4.77
CA ALA A 68 -12.94 -9.06 4.22
C ALA A 68 -11.93 -7.94 4.49
N ARG A 69 -11.40 -7.87 5.72
CA ARG A 69 -10.38 -6.89 6.11
C ARG A 69 -9.05 -7.12 5.40
N ALA A 70 -8.61 -8.38 5.28
CA ALA A 70 -7.38 -8.72 4.56
C ALA A 70 -7.44 -8.29 3.09
N HIS A 71 -8.57 -8.55 2.41
CA HIS A 71 -8.78 -8.14 1.02
C HIS A 71 -8.85 -6.61 0.87
N GLU A 72 -9.54 -5.91 1.77
CA GLU A 72 -9.60 -4.44 1.78
C GLU A 72 -8.20 -3.83 1.95
N LEU A 73 -7.42 -4.34 2.91
CA LEU A 73 -6.07 -3.86 3.18
C LEU A 73 -5.10 -4.20 2.04
N ALA A 74 -5.19 -5.40 1.46
CA ALA A 74 -4.33 -5.77 0.33
C ALA A 74 -4.65 -4.95 -0.93
N GLN A 75 -5.92 -4.59 -1.15
CA GLN A 75 -6.27 -3.66 -2.23
C GLN A 75 -5.56 -2.31 -2.07
N LYS A 76 -5.36 -1.85 -0.83
CA LYS A 76 -4.72 -0.57 -0.48
C LYS A 76 -3.22 -0.62 -0.25
N HIS A 77 -2.66 -1.77 0.15
CA HIS A 77 -1.25 -1.94 0.55
C HIS A 77 -0.49 -3.09 -0.13
N GLY A 78 -1.15 -3.85 -0.99
CA GLY A 78 -0.54 -4.90 -1.82
C GLY A 78 -0.35 -6.20 -1.05
N GLY A 79 0.47 -7.07 -1.61
CA GLY A 79 0.74 -8.41 -1.07
C GLY A 79 -0.30 -9.45 -1.49
N ARG A 80 -0.17 -10.65 -0.92
CA ARG A 80 -1.01 -11.79 -1.24
C ARG A 80 -1.92 -12.15 -0.08
N VAL A 81 -3.24 -12.13 -0.29
CA VAL A 81 -4.18 -12.62 0.72
C VAL A 81 -4.23 -14.14 0.64
N VAL A 82 -3.81 -14.81 1.71
CA VAL A 82 -3.77 -16.27 1.82
C VAL A 82 -4.82 -16.77 2.80
N LYS A 83 -5.40 -17.94 2.51
CA LYS A 83 -6.34 -18.65 3.40
C LYS A 83 -6.12 -20.15 3.39
N ALA A 84 -6.36 -20.80 4.52
CA ALA A 84 -6.40 -22.26 4.60
C ALA A 84 -7.53 -22.81 3.69
N ILE A 85 -7.24 -23.89 2.97
CA ILE A 85 -8.21 -24.57 2.10
C ILE A 85 -8.97 -25.64 2.89
N SER A 86 -8.30 -26.25 3.86
CA SER A 86 -8.83 -27.33 4.69
C SER A 86 -8.07 -27.38 6.02
N PRO A 87 -8.54 -28.14 7.03
CA PRO A 87 -7.75 -28.39 8.25
C PRO A 87 -6.35 -28.97 7.97
N ARG A 88 -6.15 -29.65 6.82
CA ARG A 88 -4.85 -30.19 6.42
C ARG A 88 -3.82 -29.10 6.10
N SER A 89 -4.27 -27.92 5.66
CA SER A 89 -3.42 -26.75 5.39
C SER A 89 -2.54 -26.39 6.59
N LEU A 90 -3.05 -26.55 7.81
CA LEU A 90 -2.30 -26.27 9.05
C LEU A 90 -1.15 -27.26 9.31
N ARG A 91 -1.08 -28.36 8.56
CA ARG A 91 0.00 -29.35 8.63
C ARG A 91 0.93 -29.29 7.44
N ASP A 92 0.37 -29.05 6.24
CA ASP A 92 1.11 -29.14 4.98
C ASP A 92 1.35 -27.79 4.29
N GLY A 93 0.94 -26.67 4.89
CA GLY A 93 1.25 -25.34 4.36
C GLY A 93 0.47 -24.93 3.10
N ARG A 94 -0.39 -25.81 2.55
CA ARG A 94 -1.09 -25.53 1.28
C ARG A 94 -2.27 -24.61 1.49
N THR A 95 -2.27 -23.48 0.83
CA THR A 95 -3.27 -22.41 0.95
C THR A 95 -3.77 -21.97 -0.42
N LEU A 96 -4.88 -21.23 -0.44
CA LEU A 96 -5.28 -20.45 -1.61
C LEU A 96 -4.85 -19.00 -1.40
N GLY A 97 -4.18 -18.43 -2.40
CA GLY A 97 -3.72 -17.06 -2.42
C GLY A 97 -4.38 -16.23 -3.52
N VAL A 98 -4.68 -14.97 -3.22
CA VAL A 98 -5.08 -13.94 -4.19
C VAL A 98 -4.05 -12.83 -4.15
N ASP A 99 -3.46 -12.52 -5.29
CA ASP A 99 -2.38 -11.53 -5.42
C ASP A 99 -2.95 -10.12 -5.67
N TYR A 100 -2.50 -9.14 -4.87
CA TYR A 100 -2.88 -7.73 -5.01
C TYR A 100 -1.72 -6.85 -5.51
N GLY A 101 -0.61 -7.48 -5.93
CA GLY A 101 0.57 -6.79 -6.45
C GLY A 101 1.60 -6.45 -5.38
N PRO A 102 2.56 -5.57 -5.70
CA PRO A 102 3.69 -5.26 -4.82
C PRO A 102 3.23 -4.56 -3.55
N SER A 103 3.98 -4.75 -2.46
CA SER A 103 3.73 -4.06 -1.20
C SER A 103 4.21 -2.61 -1.22
N ASP A 104 3.83 -1.88 -0.18
CA ASP A 104 4.36 -0.54 0.11
C ASP A 104 5.70 -0.60 0.87
N PHE A 105 6.37 -1.75 0.98
CA PHE A 105 7.63 -1.93 1.74
C PHE A 105 8.93 -2.03 0.93
N PRO A 106 9.02 -1.68 -0.37
CA PRO A 106 10.27 -1.86 -1.08
C PRO A 106 11.39 -1.09 -0.37
N SER A 107 12.53 -1.77 -0.18
CA SER A 107 13.76 -1.23 0.41
C SER A 107 13.69 -0.84 1.89
N ILE A 108 12.67 -1.27 2.63
CA ILE A 108 12.59 -1.09 4.08
C ILE A 108 13.08 -2.37 4.77
N PRO A 109 14.12 -2.31 5.62
CA PRO A 109 14.53 -3.46 6.42
C PRO A 109 13.36 -3.93 7.32
N PRO A 110 13.10 -5.25 7.44
CA PRO A 110 11.97 -5.76 8.22
C PRO A 110 11.90 -5.25 9.66
N GLU A 111 13.05 -5.10 10.33
CA GLU A 111 13.17 -4.57 11.68
C GLU A 111 12.78 -3.09 11.81
N GLN A 112 12.64 -2.38 10.69
CA GLN A 112 12.21 -0.99 10.64
C GLN A 112 10.72 -0.84 10.27
N LEU A 113 10.01 -1.94 10.01
CA LEU A 113 8.57 -1.88 9.77
C LEU A 113 7.83 -1.52 11.07
N PRO A 114 6.72 -0.76 10.98
CA PRO A 114 5.88 -0.53 12.15
C PRO A 114 5.22 -1.83 12.62
N PRO A 115 4.81 -1.92 13.89
CA PRO A 115 3.98 -3.03 14.34
C PRO A 115 2.64 -3.05 13.59
N PRO A 116 1.94 -4.20 13.53
CA PRO A 116 0.64 -4.32 12.90
C PRO A 116 -0.38 -3.27 13.36
N GLY A 117 -1.03 -2.62 12.40
CA GLY A 117 -2.02 -1.56 12.62
C GLY A 117 -1.43 -0.17 12.90
N TYR A 118 -0.10 -0.04 12.95
CA TYR A 118 0.60 1.24 13.09
C TYR A 118 1.23 1.68 11.77
N CYS A 119 1.61 2.96 11.74
CA CYS A 119 2.29 3.57 10.63
C CYS A 119 3.67 4.11 11.03
N ARG A 120 4.55 4.28 10.05
CA ARG A 120 5.84 4.94 10.20
C ARG A 120 6.08 5.90 9.04
N PRO A 121 6.43 7.17 9.28
CA PRO A 121 6.97 8.02 8.23
C PRO A 121 8.28 7.45 7.70
N TRP A 122 8.45 7.46 6.39
CA TRP A 122 9.68 7.03 5.74
C TRP A 122 10.20 8.11 4.80
N TYR A 123 11.46 8.47 5.00
CA TYR A 123 12.14 9.50 4.24
C TYR A 123 13.36 8.90 3.52
N GLU A 124 13.33 8.87 2.18
CA GLU A 124 14.37 8.16 1.38
C GLU A 124 15.81 8.67 1.59
N ARG A 125 15.97 9.91 2.06
CA ARG A 125 17.29 10.52 2.35
C ARG A 125 17.76 10.35 3.79
N ILE A 126 16.97 9.68 4.63
CA ILE A 126 17.31 9.42 6.04
C ILE A 126 17.70 7.94 6.18
N PRO A 127 18.86 7.63 6.79
CA PRO A 127 19.24 6.24 7.05
C PRO A 127 18.21 5.51 7.93
N PRO A 128 18.02 4.19 7.76
CA PRO A 128 17.00 3.42 8.47
C PRO A 128 16.99 3.62 10.00
N GLU A 129 18.16 3.71 10.62
CA GLU A 129 18.35 3.82 12.07
C GLU A 129 17.96 5.20 12.62
N ARG A 130 17.78 6.19 11.74
CA ARG A 130 17.40 7.56 12.07
C ARG A 130 15.98 7.92 11.65
N GLN A 131 15.25 6.97 11.08
CA GLN A 131 13.84 7.17 10.73
C GLN A 131 13.01 7.34 12.01
N PRO A 132 11.95 8.17 12.01
CA PRO A 132 11.09 8.34 13.18
C PRO A 132 10.55 7.01 13.70
N ALA A 133 10.29 6.90 15.00
CA ALA A 133 9.65 5.70 15.56
C ALA A 133 8.24 5.48 14.95
N PRO A 134 7.73 4.23 14.97
CA PRO A 134 6.34 3.95 14.63
C PRO A 134 5.35 4.76 15.48
N MET A 135 4.20 5.08 14.91
CA MET A 135 3.17 5.95 15.50
C MET A 135 1.79 5.67 14.89
N THR A 136 0.77 6.41 15.34
CA THR A 136 -0.56 6.34 14.71
C THR A 136 -0.50 6.83 13.26
N CYS A 137 -1.35 6.27 12.40
CA CYS A 137 -1.38 6.63 10.98
C CYS A 137 -1.71 8.09 10.74
N GLU A 138 -2.65 8.65 11.51
CA GLU A 138 -2.96 10.08 11.46
C GLU A 138 -1.72 10.95 11.74
N ARG A 139 -0.94 10.59 12.77
CA ARG A 139 0.27 11.34 13.11
C ARG A 139 1.35 11.19 12.05
N ALA A 140 1.52 9.99 11.50
CA ALA A 140 2.48 9.73 10.43
C ALA A 140 2.14 10.54 9.16
N GLU A 141 0.87 10.56 8.77
CA GLU A 141 0.37 11.35 7.64
C GLU A 141 0.61 12.85 7.84
N GLN A 142 0.36 13.38 9.03
CA GLN A 142 0.66 14.79 9.35
C GLN A 142 2.14 15.13 9.17
N LEU A 143 3.04 14.24 9.62
CA LEU A 143 4.49 14.43 9.48
C LEU A 143 4.95 14.34 8.03
N VAL A 144 4.43 13.38 7.26
CA VAL A 144 4.74 13.23 5.84
C VAL A 144 4.21 14.42 5.04
N LYS A 145 3.00 14.89 5.33
CA LYS A 145 2.43 16.10 4.70
C LYS A 145 3.30 17.34 4.94
N LYS A 146 3.93 17.46 6.11
CA LYS A 146 4.79 18.59 6.46
C LYS A 146 6.21 18.47 5.89
N ASN A 147 6.79 17.26 5.92
CA ASN A 147 8.22 17.06 5.69
C ASN A 147 8.53 16.36 4.34
N GLY A 148 7.51 15.93 3.59
CA GLY A 148 7.65 15.04 2.42
C GLY A 148 7.79 13.56 2.82
N GLY A 149 8.16 12.70 1.88
CA GLY A 149 8.31 11.26 2.11
C GLY A 149 7.03 10.46 1.91
N ARG A 150 6.95 9.28 2.53
CA ARG A 150 5.80 8.37 2.42
C ARG A 150 5.41 7.77 3.77
N VAL A 151 4.16 7.36 3.89
CA VAL A 151 3.67 6.62 5.05
C VAL A 151 3.82 5.13 4.76
N VAL A 152 4.46 4.43 5.69
CA VAL A 152 4.58 2.98 5.70
C VAL A 152 3.56 2.44 6.69
N TYR A 153 2.68 1.55 6.25
CA TYR A 153 1.64 0.96 7.11
C TYR A 153 1.80 -0.55 7.13
N MET A 154 1.90 -1.15 8.31
CA MET A 154 1.85 -2.61 8.46
C MET A 154 0.40 -3.03 8.72
N PRO A 155 -0.25 -3.83 7.85
CA PRO A 155 -1.57 -4.34 8.12
C PRO A 155 -1.70 -5.04 9.46
N GLY A 156 -2.82 -4.80 10.14
CA GLY A 156 -3.17 -5.49 11.37
C GLY A 156 -4.67 -5.75 11.44
N PRO A 157 -5.10 -6.51 12.46
CA PRO A 157 -6.51 -6.53 12.83
C PRO A 157 -6.93 -5.11 13.23
N GLU A 158 -8.22 -4.84 13.27
CA GLU A 158 -8.70 -3.57 13.81
C GLU A 158 -8.17 -3.38 15.25
N ILE A 159 -7.42 -2.31 15.47
CA ILE A 159 -7.01 -1.89 16.80
C ILE A 159 -8.24 -1.26 17.45
N LYS A 160 -8.80 -1.93 18.46
CA LYS A 160 -9.91 -1.43 19.27
C LYS A 160 -9.43 -0.42 20.31
#